data_AF-A0A5C8IAG1-F1
#
_entry.id   AF-A0A5C8IAG1-F1
#
_cell.length_a   1.000
_cell.length_b   1.000
_cell.length_c   1.000
_cell.angle_alpha   90.00
_cell.angle_beta   90.00
_cell.angle_gamma   90.00
#
_symmetry.space_group_name_H-M   'P 1'
#
loop_
_entity.id
_entity.type
_entity.pdbx_description
1 polymer ?
#
loop_
_entity_poly.entity_id
_entity_poly.type
_entity_poly.pdbx_seq_one_letter_code
_entity_poly.pdbx_strand_id
1 'polypeptide(L)'
;MPFSPTRKLKSEPLLRSERFLSMPQSLRLFLLALLMYVDAAGREIASSRVLREALYEFDEDVTPETVDEMLLALEGRGWLLLYESGRRLFLQVNPAPWAEFVSIDGRDGSRHPSPDPGPEAAQRAAWAASGPTPAEGKGESGGEAGDGERPTWMSDPDMPPPQGCKLHPINTGLIPCGACAGARKLHDQFIRGEISHDDAVKAWGGAVG
;
A
#
# COMPACT_ATOMS: atom_id res chain seq x y z
N MET A 1 9.00 -20.28 -29.60
CA MET A 1 8.90 -19.71 -28.25
C MET A 1 8.94 -18.20 -28.40
N PRO A 2 7.93 -17.44 -27.97
CA PRO A 2 8.02 -15.98 -27.99
C PRO A 2 9.23 -15.56 -27.14
N PHE A 3 10.07 -14.68 -27.69
CA PHE A 3 11.19 -14.11 -26.95
C PHE A 3 10.63 -13.34 -25.77
N SER A 4 10.95 -13.77 -24.54
CA SER A 4 10.64 -12.96 -23.37
C SER A 4 11.38 -11.63 -23.48
N PRO A 5 10.73 -10.50 -23.12
CA PRO A 5 11.35 -9.20 -23.21
C PRO A 5 12.66 -9.19 -22.42
N THR A 6 13.69 -8.56 -22.99
CA THR A 6 14.99 -8.51 -22.32
C THR A 6 14.88 -7.58 -21.12
N ARG A 7 15.10 -8.13 -19.92
CA ARG A 7 15.10 -7.37 -18.67
C ARG A 7 16.53 -7.01 -18.29
N LYS A 8 16.74 -5.74 -17.91
CA LYS A 8 18.00 -5.25 -17.37
C LYS A 8 17.76 -4.66 -15.99
N LEU A 9 18.43 -5.22 -15.00
CA LEU A 9 18.45 -4.65 -13.66
C LEU A 9 19.45 -3.49 -13.63
N LYS A 10 18.99 -2.32 -13.19
CA LYS A 10 19.83 -1.15 -12.92
C LYS A 10 20.46 -1.36 -11.54
N SER A 11 21.59 -2.04 -11.52
CA SER A 11 22.26 -2.45 -10.28
C SER A 11 22.74 -1.27 -9.44
N GLU A 12 23.23 -0.20 -10.06
CA GLU A 12 23.79 0.95 -9.35
C GLU A 12 22.78 1.67 -8.43
N PRO A 13 21.59 2.10 -8.89
CA PRO A 13 20.60 2.73 -8.01
C PRO A 13 20.09 1.77 -6.94
N LEU A 14 19.92 0.48 -7.26
CA LEU A 14 19.43 -0.51 -6.30
C LEU A 14 20.43 -0.75 -5.17
N LEU A 15 21.71 -0.92 -5.51
CA LEU A 15 22.77 -1.20 -4.54
C LEU A 15 23.16 0.03 -3.69
N ARG A 16 22.76 1.24 -4.12
CA ARG A 16 22.92 2.48 -3.35
C ARG A 16 21.68 2.86 -2.54
N SER A 17 20.54 2.23 -2.78
CA SER A 17 19.30 2.53 -2.08
C SER A 17 19.40 2.17 -0.60
N GLU A 18 19.30 3.16 0.28
CA GLU A 18 19.29 2.94 1.73
C GLU A 18 18.14 2.02 2.15
N ARG A 19 16.97 2.16 1.52
CA ARG A 19 15.80 1.31 1.76
C ARG A 19 16.06 -0.15 1.39
N PHE A 20 16.88 -0.39 0.37
CA PHE A 20 17.29 -1.75 0.00
C PHE A 20 18.33 -2.28 0.99
N LEU A 21 19.37 -1.49 1.28
CA LEU A 21 20.47 -1.88 2.15
C LEU A 21 20.06 -2.08 3.62
N SER A 22 19.01 -1.42 4.08
CA SER A 22 18.47 -1.59 5.44
C SER A 22 17.71 -2.90 5.65
N MET A 23 17.46 -3.68 4.60
CA MET A 23 16.74 -4.95 4.71
C MET A 23 17.67 -6.12 5.10
N PRO A 24 17.15 -7.13 5.81
CA PRO A 24 17.86 -8.39 6.00
C PRO A 24 18.35 -8.97 4.67
N GLN A 25 19.48 -9.68 4.68
CA GLN A 25 20.09 -10.24 3.47
C GLN A 25 19.12 -11.17 2.72
N SER A 26 18.37 -12.02 3.43
CA SER A 26 17.36 -12.90 2.83
C SER A 26 16.33 -12.12 2.02
N LEU A 27 15.79 -11.04 2.59
CA LEU A 27 14.78 -10.20 1.96
C LEU A 27 15.32 -9.44 0.74
N ARG A 28 16.59 -9.02 0.78
CA ARG A 28 17.28 -8.40 -0.37
C ARG A 28 17.43 -9.38 -1.54
N LEU A 29 17.86 -10.60 -1.24
CA LEU A 29 18.02 -11.66 -2.26
C LEU A 29 16.67 -12.08 -2.84
N PHE A 30 15.64 -12.21 -1.99
CA PHE A 30 14.29 -12.51 -2.44
C PHE A 30 13.73 -11.42 -3.35
N LEU A 31 13.88 -10.15 -2.99
CA LEU A 31 13.47 -9.03 -3.84
C LEU A 31 14.21 -9.05 -5.19
N LEU A 32 15.52 -9.28 -5.20
CA LEU A 32 16.30 -9.40 -6.44
C LEU A 32 15.77 -10.53 -7.33
N ALA A 33 15.48 -11.69 -6.74
CA ALA A 33 14.91 -12.83 -7.44
C ALA A 33 13.52 -12.49 -8.02
N LEU A 34 12.65 -11.86 -7.22
CA LEU A 34 11.34 -11.38 -7.68
C LEU A 34 11.46 -10.39 -8.83
N LEU A 35 12.34 -9.39 -8.72
CA LEU A 35 12.55 -8.39 -9.79
C LEU A 35 12.94 -9.02 -11.13
N MET A 36 13.58 -10.19 -11.11
CA MET A 36 13.94 -10.95 -12.30
C MET A 36 12.85 -11.93 -12.76
N TYR A 37 11.91 -12.30 -11.88
CA TYR A 37 10.91 -13.33 -12.12
C TYR A 37 9.54 -12.80 -12.56
N VAL A 38 9.05 -11.72 -11.95
CA VAL A 38 7.72 -11.14 -12.25
C VAL A 38 7.59 -10.74 -13.71
N ASP A 39 6.39 -10.45 -14.22
CA ASP A 39 6.21 -10.07 -15.62
C ASP A 39 6.72 -8.64 -15.96
N ALA A 40 6.50 -8.19 -17.19
CA ALA A 40 6.95 -6.87 -17.64
C ALA A 40 6.29 -5.69 -16.91
N ALA A 41 5.11 -5.88 -16.30
CA ALA A 41 4.45 -4.88 -15.48
C ALA A 41 4.79 -5.02 -13.98
N GLY A 42 5.72 -5.92 -13.63
CA GLY A 42 6.07 -6.19 -12.25
C GLY A 42 5.04 -7.05 -11.53
N ARG A 43 4.24 -7.86 -12.24
CA ARG A 43 3.12 -8.62 -11.65
C ARG A 43 3.33 -10.12 -11.74
N GLU A 44 2.82 -10.83 -10.74
CA GLU A 44 2.83 -12.29 -10.66
C GLU A 44 1.75 -12.80 -9.68
N ILE A 45 1.45 -14.10 -9.72
CA ILE A 45 0.63 -14.77 -8.70
C ILE A 45 1.40 -14.82 -7.38
N ALA A 46 0.77 -14.36 -6.30
CA ALA A 46 1.35 -14.37 -4.95
C ALA A 46 1.11 -15.71 -4.24
N SER A 47 1.40 -16.81 -4.92
CA SER A 47 1.32 -18.15 -4.30
C SER A 47 2.69 -18.55 -3.81
N SER A 48 2.86 -18.65 -2.49
CA SER A 48 4.15 -18.96 -1.88
C SER A 48 4.71 -20.31 -2.28
N ARG A 49 3.84 -21.30 -2.56
CA ARG A 49 4.28 -22.56 -3.16
C ARG A 49 4.87 -22.38 -4.55
N VAL A 50 4.20 -21.62 -5.42
CA VAL A 50 4.66 -21.36 -6.80
C VAL A 50 5.95 -20.55 -6.81
N LEU A 51 6.02 -19.50 -5.97
CA LEU A 51 7.22 -18.66 -5.85
C LEU A 51 8.39 -19.45 -5.24
N ARG A 52 8.15 -20.30 -4.24
CA ARG A 52 9.17 -21.19 -3.68
C ARG A 52 9.71 -22.12 -4.75
N GLU A 53 8.84 -22.82 -5.46
CA GLU A 53 9.24 -23.73 -6.55
C GLU A 53 10.03 -23.01 -7.65
N ALA A 54 9.64 -21.78 -8.00
CA ALA A 54 10.29 -21.04 -9.08
C ALA A 54 11.61 -20.36 -8.70
N LEU A 55 11.75 -19.89 -7.45
CA LEU A 55 12.90 -19.09 -7.02
C LEU A 55 13.91 -19.88 -6.19
N TYR A 56 13.47 -20.98 -5.58
CA TYR A 56 14.19 -21.73 -4.56
C TYR A 56 14.05 -23.25 -4.79
N GLU A 57 14.07 -23.69 -6.06
CA GLU A 57 13.87 -25.09 -6.45
C GLU A 57 14.76 -26.05 -5.65
N PHE A 58 16.01 -25.65 -5.42
CA PHE A 58 17.04 -26.45 -4.75
C PHE A 58 17.30 -26.06 -3.29
N ASP A 59 16.65 -25.01 -2.77
CA ASP A 59 16.84 -24.56 -1.39
C ASP A 59 15.77 -25.19 -0.50
N GLU A 60 16.09 -26.32 0.12
CA GLU A 60 15.17 -27.07 1.01
C GLU A 60 14.82 -26.29 2.29
N ASP A 61 15.71 -25.41 2.74
CA ASP A 61 15.50 -24.57 3.92
C ASP A 61 14.46 -23.46 3.70
N VAL A 62 14.11 -23.16 2.44
CA VAL A 62 13.09 -22.16 2.12
C VAL A 62 11.74 -22.84 1.95
N THR A 63 10.89 -22.67 2.97
CA THR A 63 9.52 -23.19 2.97
C THR A 63 8.52 -22.19 2.37
N PRO A 64 7.31 -22.62 1.96
CA PRO A 64 6.25 -21.70 1.57
C PRO A 64 5.93 -20.64 2.64
N GLU A 65 5.97 -21.01 3.92
CA GLU A 65 5.74 -20.09 5.04
C GLU A 65 6.82 -19.01 5.10
N THR A 66 8.08 -19.39 4.83
CA THR A 66 9.19 -18.43 4.72
C THR A 66 8.94 -17.43 3.59
N VAL A 67 8.42 -17.89 2.45
CA VAL A 67 8.07 -17.02 1.33
C VAL A 67 6.90 -16.08 1.68
N ASP A 68 5.87 -16.56 2.38
CA ASP A 68 4.77 -15.73 2.89
C ASP A 68 5.29 -14.61 3.81
N GLU A 69 6.16 -14.95 4.76
CA GLU A 69 6.79 -13.96 5.64
C GLU A 69 7.59 -12.92 4.87
N MET A 70 8.33 -13.32 3.84
CA MET A 70 9.09 -12.40 2.99
C MET A 70 8.19 -11.50 2.14
N LEU A 71 7.07 -12.01 1.60
CA LEU A 71 6.09 -11.22 0.86
C LEU A 71 5.47 -10.14 1.76
N LEU A 72 4.99 -10.53 2.94
CA LEU A 72 4.43 -9.60 3.92
C LEU A 72 5.46 -8.58 4.40
N ALA A 73 6.71 -9.00 4.61
CA ALA A 73 7.80 -8.12 4.98
C ALA A 73 8.14 -7.09 3.90
N LEU A 74 8.06 -7.46 2.61
CA LEU A 74 8.28 -6.53 1.49
C LEU A 74 7.09 -5.59 1.29
N GLU A 75 5.86 -6.08 1.44
CA GLU A 75 4.65 -5.26 1.42
C GLU A 75 4.65 -4.21 2.55
N GLY A 76 4.94 -4.62 3.78
CA GLY A 76 5.04 -3.71 4.93
C GLY A 76 6.12 -2.62 4.77
N ARG A 77 7.08 -2.82 3.88
CA ARG A 77 8.13 -1.84 3.51
C ARG A 77 7.80 -1.03 2.25
N GLY A 78 6.65 -1.30 1.62
CA GLY A 78 6.16 -0.63 0.42
C GLY A 78 6.91 -1.02 -0.87
N TRP A 79 7.57 -2.19 -0.89
CA TRP A 79 8.22 -2.72 -2.10
C TRP A 79 7.24 -3.47 -2.99
N LEU A 80 6.23 -4.09 -2.39
CA LEU A 80 5.18 -4.84 -3.06
C LEU A 80 3.81 -4.29 -2.67
N LEU A 81 2.83 -4.57 -3.51
CA LEU A 81 1.40 -4.50 -3.21
C LEU A 81 0.85 -5.92 -3.39
N LEU A 82 0.31 -6.53 -2.33
CA LEU A 82 -0.47 -7.75 -2.46
C LEU A 82 -1.93 -7.36 -2.69
N TYR A 83 -2.59 -8.03 -3.63
CA TYR A 83 -3.99 -7.74 -3.95
C TYR A 83 -4.71 -8.98 -4.43
N GLU A 84 -6.00 -9.02 -4.16
CA GLU A 84 -6.87 -10.07 -4.67
C GLU A 84 -7.49 -9.63 -6.00
N SER A 85 -7.55 -10.54 -6.96
CA SER A 85 -8.33 -10.36 -8.17
C SER A 85 -9.08 -11.66 -8.47
N GLY A 86 -10.40 -11.64 -8.29
CA GLY A 86 -11.22 -12.84 -8.34
C GLY A 86 -11.04 -13.72 -7.10
N ARG A 87 -10.42 -14.90 -7.24
CA ARG A 87 -10.17 -15.86 -6.13
C ARG A 87 -8.69 -16.18 -5.94
N ARG A 88 -7.82 -15.31 -6.43
CA ARG A 88 -6.37 -15.50 -6.40
C ARG A 88 -5.71 -14.26 -5.85
N LEU A 89 -4.68 -14.48 -5.05
CA LEU A 89 -3.78 -13.44 -4.59
C LEU A 89 -2.70 -13.20 -5.66
N PHE A 90 -2.46 -11.94 -5.96
CA PHE A 90 -1.43 -11.46 -6.86
C PHE A 90 -0.50 -10.52 -6.10
N LEU A 91 0.70 -10.36 -6.64
CA LEU A 91 1.64 -9.33 -6.21
C LEU A 91 1.89 -8.38 -7.37
N GLN A 92 2.11 -7.12 -7.03
CA GLN A 92 2.67 -6.12 -7.91
C GLN A 92 3.86 -5.47 -7.23
N VAL A 93 5.02 -5.45 -7.90
CA VAL A 93 6.14 -4.61 -7.49
C VAL A 93 5.71 -3.15 -7.60
N ASN A 94 5.97 -2.39 -6.54
CA ASN A 94 5.59 -0.98 -6.49
C ASN A 94 6.14 -0.24 -7.74
N PRO A 95 5.31 0.47 -8.52
CA PRO A 95 5.72 1.10 -9.78
C PRO A 95 6.91 2.05 -9.66
N ALA A 96 7.05 2.75 -8.52
CA ALA A 96 8.16 3.67 -8.31
C ALA A 96 9.51 2.93 -8.22
N PRO A 97 9.71 1.98 -7.27
CA PRO A 97 10.87 1.09 -7.28
C PRO A 97 11.06 0.31 -8.59
N TRP A 98 9.97 -0.15 -9.21
CA TRP A 98 10.05 -0.92 -10.45
C TRP A 98 10.71 -0.13 -11.60
N ALA A 99 10.22 1.09 -11.86
CA ALA A 99 10.76 1.94 -12.91
C ALA A 99 12.19 2.42 -12.60
N GLU A 100 12.51 2.58 -11.31
CA GLU A 100 13.84 2.98 -10.84
C GLU A 100 14.87 1.87 -11.08
N PHE A 101 14.55 0.62 -10.78
CA PHE A 101 15.52 -0.48 -10.74
C PHE A 101 15.48 -1.40 -11.96
N VAL A 102 14.43 -1.34 -12.78
CA VAL A 102 14.27 -2.25 -13.93
C VAL A 102 14.11 -1.46 -15.22
N SER A 103 14.84 -1.87 -16.26
CA SER A 103 14.62 -1.46 -17.65
C SER A 103 14.13 -2.68 -18.43
N ILE A 104 13.10 -2.48 -19.24
CA ILE A 104 12.46 -3.55 -20.01
C ILE A 104 12.49 -3.14 -21.48
N ASP A 105 13.17 -3.94 -22.27
CA ASP A 105 13.20 -3.78 -23.72
C ASP A 105 12.08 -4.67 -24.31
N GLY A 106 10.99 -4.04 -24.76
CA GLY A 106 9.86 -4.74 -25.37
C GLY A 106 8.51 -4.24 -24.87
N ARG A 107 7.45 -4.61 -25.60
CA ARG A 107 6.09 -4.14 -25.37
C ARG A 107 5.15 -5.31 -25.12
N ASP A 108 5.52 -6.18 -24.19
CA ASP A 108 4.62 -7.23 -23.74
C ASP A 108 3.72 -6.67 -22.63
N GLY A 109 2.42 -6.74 -22.87
CA GLY A 109 1.42 -6.49 -21.85
C GLY A 109 1.57 -7.51 -20.72
N SER A 110 1.18 -7.11 -19.52
CA SER A 110 1.12 -8.03 -18.39
C SER A 110 0.17 -9.19 -18.66
N ARG A 111 0.52 -10.37 -18.14
CA ARG A 111 -0.33 -11.56 -18.18
C ARG A 111 -1.29 -11.63 -16.99
N HIS A 112 -1.11 -10.74 -16.02
CA HIS A 112 -1.85 -10.72 -14.76
C HIS A 112 -2.76 -9.47 -14.70
N PRO A 113 -3.91 -9.57 -14.03
CA PRO A 113 -4.82 -8.44 -13.86
C PRO A 113 -4.09 -7.30 -13.16
N SER A 114 -4.36 -6.06 -13.56
CA SER A 114 -3.94 -4.92 -12.74
C SER A 114 -4.69 -4.96 -11.41
N PRO A 115 -4.09 -4.49 -10.30
CA PRO A 115 -4.84 -4.25 -9.08
C PRO A 115 -6.01 -3.33 -9.39
N ASP A 116 -7.17 -3.62 -8.81
CA ASP A 116 -8.30 -2.73 -8.96
C ASP A 116 -7.88 -1.35 -8.45
N PRO A 117 -8.10 -0.29 -9.24
CA PRO A 117 -7.99 1.05 -8.70
C PRO A 117 -9.08 1.11 -7.64
N GLY A 118 -8.70 0.94 -6.37
CA GLY A 118 -9.63 1.05 -5.26
C GLY A 118 -10.47 2.33 -5.40
N PRO A 119 -11.57 2.45 -4.65
CA PRO A 119 -12.52 3.56 -4.81
C PRO A 119 -11.83 4.94 -4.85
N GLU A 120 -10.73 5.11 -4.13
CA GLU A 120 -9.91 6.32 -4.14
C GLU A 120 -9.14 6.59 -5.46
N ALA A 121 -8.57 5.57 -6.10
CA ALA A 121 -7.90 5.72 -7.39
C ALA A 121 -8.91 5.95 -8.52
N ALA A 122 -10.08 5.30 -8.45
CA ALA A 122 -11.20 5.58 -9.34
C ALA A 122 -11.72 7.02 -9.15
N GLN A 123 -11.80 7.50 -7.90
CA GLN A 123 -12.22 8.86 -7.59
C GLN A 123 -11.18 9.91 -8.02
N ARG A 124 -9.88 9.63 -7.88
CA ARG A 124 -8.80 10.49 -8.42
C ARG A 124 -8.80 10.51 -9.95
N ALA A 125 -9.02 9.37 -10.61
CA ALA A 125 -9.15 9.32 -12.06
C ALA A 125 -10.40 10.08 -12.53
N ALA A 126 -11.52 9.95 -11.80
CA ALA A 126 -12.74 10.70 -12.06
C ALA A 126 -12.54 12.21 -11.83
N TRP A 127 -11.83 12.63 -10.79
CA TRP A 127 -11.52 14.03 -10.52
C TRP A 127 -10.56 14.61 -11.56
N ALA A 128 -9.52 13.85 -11.94
CA ALA A 128 -8.60 14.24 -13.01
C ALA A 128 -9.29 14.32 -14.38
N ALA A 129 -10.27 13.45 -14.64
CA ALA A 129 -11.12 13.53 -15.84
C ALA A 129 -12.16 14.67 -15.76
N SER A 130 -12.47 15.15 -14.56
CA SER A 130 -13.44 16.23 -14.29
C SER A 130 -12.76 17.58 -14.01
N GLY A 131 -11.61 17.84 -14.64
CA GLY A 131 -10.86 19.08 -14.44
C GLY A 131 -11.75 20.35 -14.53
N PRO A 132 -11.45 21.40 -13.76
CA PRO A 132 -12.33 22.55 -13.62
C PRO A 132 -12.44 23.34 -14.94
N THR A 133 -13.66 23.48 -15.45
CA THR A 133 -14.00 24.64 -16.28
C THR A 133 -14.02 25.87 -15.37
N PRO A 134 -13.37 27.00 -15.76
CA PRO A 134 -13.42 28.20 -14.95
C PRO A 134 -14.80 28.83 -15.10
N ALA A 135 -15.65 28.64 -14.10
CA ALA A 135 -16.90 29.37 -13.97
C ALA A 135 -17.01 29.91 -12.54
N GLU A 136 -16.88 31.23 -12.45
CA GLU A 136 -17.26 32.02 -11.29
C GLU A 136 -18.67 31.66 -10.83
N GLY A 137 -18.85 31.42 -9.52
CA GLY A 137 -20.14 31.07 -8.96
C GLY A 137 -20.13 31.11 -7.44
N LYS A 138 -20.48 32.27 -6.91
CA LYS A 138 -20.69 32.59 -5.49
C LYS A 138 -21.98 31.95 -4.97
N GLY A 139 -21.93 31.34 -3.78
CA GLY A 139 -23.07 30.88 -2.97
C GLY A 139 -22.57 29.82 -1.98
N GLU A 140 -22.28 30.12 -0.72
CA GLU A 140 -23.17 30.43 0.41
C GLU A 140 -24.14 29.31 0.81
N SER A 141 -23.90 28.83 2.04
CA SER A 141 -24.79 28.16 3.01
C SER A 141 -25.13 26.66 2.87
N GLY A 142 -24.78 25.95 3.95
CA GLY A 142 -25.72 25.12 4.71
C GLY A 142 -25.99 23.71 4.19
N GLY A 143 -25.39 22.70 4.85
CA GLY A 143 -25.74 21.30 4.67
C GLY A 143 -25.62 20.53 5.98
N GLU A 144 -26.75 20.08 6.49
CA GLU A 144 -27.00 19.34 7.73
C GLU A 144 -25.97 18.27 8.11
N ALA A 145 -25.65 18.26 9.41
CA ALA A 145 -25.02 17.15 10.09
C ALA A 145 -25.96 15.93 10.03
N GLY A 146 -25.65 14.99 9.14
CA GLY A 146 -26.27 13.66 9.16
C GLY A 146 -25.91 12.93 10.45
N ASP A 147 -26.95 12.47 11.14
CA ASP A 147 -26.92 11.60 12.32
C ASP A 147 -26.30 10.25 11.92
N GLY A 148 -24.97 10.21 11.86
CA GLY A 148 -24.21 9.00 11.63
C GLY A 148 -24.00 8.30 12.96
N GLU A 149 -24.52 7.08 13.08
CA GLU A 149 -24.37 6.22 14.26
C GLU A 149 -22.92 6.25 14.76
N ARG A 150 -22.77 6.59 16.04
CA ARG A 150 -21.49 6.65 16.73
C ARG A 150 -20.84 5.26 16.64
N PRO A 151 -19.64 5.13 16.05
CA PRO A 151 -18.95 3.85 15.97
C PRO A 151 -18.85 3.20 17.35
N THR A 152 -19.11 1.90 17.44
CA THR A 152 -19.17 1.16 18.73
C THR A 152 -17.88 1.26 19.55
N TRP A 153 -16.72 1.46 18.91
CA TRP A 153 -15.45 1.70 19.58
C TRP A 153 -15.34 3.07 20.28
N MET A 154 -16.17 4.06 19.93
CA MET A 154 -16.23 5.36 20.61
C MET A 154 -17.07 5.34 21.91
N SER A 155 -17.66 4.19 22.24
CA SER A 155 -18.51 3.99 23.43
C SER A 155 -17.79 3.24 24.55
N ASP A 156 -16.60 2.70 24.28
CA ASP A 156 -15.76 2.02 25.26
C ASP A 156 -14.70 3.00 25.79
N PRO A 157 -14.76 3.41 27.07
CA PRO A 157 -13.83 4.39 27.64
C PRO A 157 -12.39 3.89 27.73
N ASP A 158 -12.16 2.58 27.63
CA ASP A 158 -10.84 1.97 27.71
C ASP A 158 -10.21 1.73 26.32
N MET A 159 -10.95 1.96 25.23
CA MET A 159 -10.44 1.75 23.87
C MET A 159 -9.74 3.00 23.33
N PRO A 160 -8.50 2.90 22.81
CA PRO A 160 -7.80 4.06 22.28
C PRO A 160 -8.45 4.57 20.99
N PRO A 161 -8.42 5.89 20.72
CA PRO A 161 -8.96 6.45 19.49
C PRO A 161 -8.21 5.88 18.27
N PRO A 162 -8.81 5.72 17.09
CA PRO A 162 -8.18 5.07 15.96
C PRO A 162 -6.95 5.85 15.50
N GLN A 163 -5.92 5.11 15.08
CA GLN A 163 -4.73 5.67 14.43
C GLN A 163 -5.00 6.22 13.02
N GLY A 164 -6.25 6.12 12.57
CA GLY A 164 -6.72 6.40 11.23
C GLY A 164 -7.90 7.37 11.21
N CYS A 165 -8.16 7.99 10.05
CA CYS A 165 -9.37 8.80 9.87
C CYS A 165 -10.56 7.91 9.44
N LYS A 166 -11.77 8.46 9.35
CA LYS A 166 -12.95 7.72 8.85
C LYS A 166 -12.72 7.04 7.48
N LEU A 167 -11.87 7.63 6.64
CA LEU A 167 -11.53 7.10 5.32
C LEU A 167 -10.48 5.97 5.38
N HIS A 168 -9.65 5.94 6.43
CA HIS A 168 -8.58 4.96 6.61
C HIS A 168 -8.57 4.47 8.06
N PRO A 169 -9.57 3.68 8.50
CA PRO A 169 -9.73 3.30 9.90
C PRO A 169 -8.58 2.42 10.42
N ILE A 170 -7.89 1.72 9.52
CA ILE A 170 -6.69 0.92 9.82
C ILE A 170 -5.51 1.63 9.17
N ASN A 171 -4.61 2.12 10.02
CA ASN A 171 -3.47 2.97 9.70
C ASN A 171 -2.54 2.36 8.63
N THR A 172 -2.82 2.61 7.35
CA THR A 172 -1.85 2.41 6.28
C THR A 172 -0.94 3.63 6.25
N GLY A 173 0.16 3.58 7.00
CA GLY A 173 1.26 4.56 6.96
C GLY A 173 1.91 4.77 5.57
N LEU A 174 1.27 4.29 4.51
CA LEU A 174 1.68 4.29 3.11
C LEU A 174 1.23 5.55 2.36
N ILE A 175 0.24 6.31 2.86
CA ILE A 175 -0.26 7.53 2.20
C ILE A 175 -0.24 8.73 3.18
N PRO A 176 0.41 9.87 2.84
CA PRO A 176 0.42 11.06 3.68
C PRO A 176 -0.96 11.76 3.63
N CYS A 177 -1.85 11.36 4.54
CA CYS A 177 -3.13 12.03 4.78
C CYS A 177 -3.00 12.96 6.00
N GLY A 178 -3.30 14.25 5.83
CA GLY A 178 -3.25 15.24 6.92
C GLY A 178 -4.16 14.90 8.10
N ALA A 179 -5.37 14.38 7.84
CA ALA A 179 -6.29 13.93 8.87
C ALA A 179 -5.79 12.66 9.60
N CYS A 180 -5.13 11.73 8.90
CA CYS A 180 -4.48 10.58 9.55
C CYS A 180 -3.30 11.01 10.41
N ALA A 181 -2.54 12.05 10.02
CA ALA A 181 -1.49 12.60 10.86
C ALA A 181 -2.06 13.19 12.17
N GLY A 182 -3.20 13.88 12.09
CA GLY A 182 -3.95 14.33 13.27
C GLY A 182 -4.44 13.18 14.15
N ALA A 183 -5.06 12.15 13.56
CA ALA A 183 -5.56 10.98 14.28
C ALA A 183 -4.44 10.20 15.00
N ARG A 184 -3.29 9.98 14.35
CA ARG A 184 -2.11 9.36 14.98
C ARG A 184 -1.59 10.18 16.16
N LYS A 185 -1.51 11.50 16.00
CA LYS A 185 -1.06 12.38 17.08
C LYS A 185 -2.00 12.30 18.29
N LEU A 186 -3.32 12.27 18.06
CA LEU A 186 -4.33 12.11 19.12
C LEU A 186 -4.25 10.73 19.80
N HIS A 187 -4.05 9.66 19.02
CA HIS A 187 -3.82 8.32 19.54
C HIS A 187 -2.58 8.27 20.45
N ASP A 188 -1.45 8.82 20.00
CA ASP A 188 -0.22 8.84 20.79
C ASP A 188 -0.38 9.64 22.09
N GLN A 189 -1.12 10.76 22.04
CA GLN A 189 -1.42 11.58 23.23
C GLN A 189 -2.30 10.82 24.23
N PHE A 190 -3.29 10.07 23.75
CA PHE A 190 -4.16 9.23 24.60
C PHE A 190 -3.37 8.10 25.28
N ILE A 191 -2.53 7.37 24.52
CA ILE A 191 -1.71 6.28 25.07
C ILE A 191 -0.71 6.78 26.13
N ARG A 192 -0.24 8.02 26.01
CA ARG A 192 0.64 8.67 27.00
C ARG A 192 -0.12 9.25 28.19
N GLY A 193 -1.45 9.20 28.20
CA GLY A 193 -2.29 9.80 29.24
C GLY A 193 -2.27 11.34 29.24
N GLU A 194 -1.88 11.97 28.13
CA GLU A 194 -1.81 13.43 27.99
C GLU A 194 -3.19 14.05 27.76
N ILE A 195 -4.13 13.29 27.20
CA ILE A 195 -5.51 13.70 26.96
C ILE A 195 -6.48 12.62 27.44
N SER A 196 -7.67 13.02 27.89
CA SER A 196 -8.72 12.08 28.26
C SER A 196 -9.38 11.44 27.02
N HIS A 197 -10.06 10.32 27.20
CA HIS A 197 -10.86 9.68 26.15
C HIS A 197 -11.88 10.67 25.54
N ASP A 198 -12.56 11.45 26.39
CA ASP A 198 -13.57 12.42 25.96
C ASP A 198 -12.95 13.58 25.16
N ASP A 199 -11.76 14.05 25.56
CA ASP A 199 -11.03 15.07 24.82
C ASP A 199 -10.56 14.54 23.45
N ALA A 200 -10.10 13.30 23.40
CA ALA A 200 -9.69 12.64 22.16
C ALA A 200 -10.87 12.47 21.19
N VAL A 201 -12.04 12.04 21.68
CA VAL A 201 -13.27 11.90 20.89
C VAL A 201 -13.73 13.24 20.34
N LYS A 202 -13.73 14.28 21.18
CA LYS A 202 -14.14 15.65 20.77
C LYS A 202 -13.18 16.24 19.74
N ALA A 203 -11.87 16.07 19.91
CA ALA A 203 -10.85 16.55 18.99
C ALA A 203 -10.92 15.83 17.63
N TRP A 204 -11.21 14.52 17.64
CA TRP A 204 -11.36 13.75 16.42
C TRP A 204 -12.63 14.13 15.64
N GLY A 205 -13.74 14.41 16.32
CA GLY A 205 -14.99 14.87 15.70
C GLY A 205 -14.87 16.22 14.99
N GLY A 206 -13.99 17.11 15.47
CA GLY A 206 -13.72 18.41 14.83
C GLY A 206 -12.68 18.38 13.71
N ALA A 207 -11.89 17.31 13.58
CA ALA A 207 -10.82 17.20 12.59
C ALA A 207 -11.28 16.69 11.20
N VAL A 208 -12.58 16.43 11.02
CA VAL A 208 -13.19 15.87 9.80
C VAL A 208 -14.14 16.88 9.11
N GLY A 209 -14.08 18.16 9.49
CA GLY A 209 -14.84 19.26 8.89
C GLY A 209 -14.06 19.99 7.80
#